data_AF-A0A7X6WEB1-F1
#
_entry.id   AF-A0A7X6WEB1-F1
#
_cell.length_a   1.000
_cell.length_b   1.000
_cell.length_c   1.000
_cell.angle_alpha   90.00
_cell.angle_beta   90.00
_cell.angle_gamma   90.00
#
_symmetry.space_group_name_H-M   'P 1'
#
loop_
_entity.id
_entity.type
_entity.pdbx_description
1 polymer ?
#
loop_
_entity_poly.entity_id
_entity_poly.type
_entity_poly.pdbx_seq_one_letter_code
_entity_poly.pdbx_strand_id
1 'polypeptide(L)'
;GVAGPQLEAIDKFLVSAEFSDSTHGQLGCIACHGGENSLDIGEAHNGMNPYPSGDINGVCASCHSGVTDTFETSIHRNIQGMSNGLMAFTDFESLPDSPEHEEAFGKNCFACHASCGECHVSRPKGYSGGLINQHEFFKTPPMEDTCFGCHGARNAGEYMGTVGFSGDVHHEMGMDCMACHDIDNFHGAGGEVTANMYEENLPSCLDCHEDFIKGAEATSVHTDHVDTVSCQVCHAQANSNCFECHLDYNDDKTKLIGSSETKIMFRIGLNPEITEERPYKYVTLRHIPTSEKMLDEIGDDLLPNYHEISNWKYSPTHNIQKSTFQNESCDACHGNENIFLQEKDLIDSDSKDNWRLIPPIP
;
A
#
# COMPACT_ATOMS: atom_id res chain seq x y z
N GLY A 1 -11.75 -11.11 -0.37
CA GLY A 1 -11.78 -9.92 0.49
C GLY A 1 -11.78 -10.38 1.93
N VAL A 2 -10.80 -9.95 2.71
CA VAL A 2 -10.76 -10.19 4.15
C VAL A 2 -11.70 -9.15 4.76
N ALA A 3 -12.79 -9.61 5.35
CA ALA A 3 -13.69 -8.74 6.08
C ALA A 3 -13.07 -8.50 7.46
N GLY A 4 -12.72 -7.25 7.78
CA GLY A 4 -12.47 -6.86 9.17
C GLY A 4 -13.67 -7.18 10.07
N PRO A 5 -13.54 -7.05 11.39
CA PRO A 5 -14.63 -7.35 12.33
C PRO A 5 -15.94 -6.70 11.87
N GLN A 6 -17.02 -7.49 11.89
CA GLN A 6 -18.31 -7.07 11.39
C GLN A 6 -18.95 -6.11 12.40
N LEU A 7 -18.55 -4.84 12.34
CA LEU A 7 -19.15 -3.75 13.11
C LEU A 7 -20.66 -3.70 12.85
N GLU A 8 -21.45 -3.50 13.90
CA GLU A 8 -22.90 -3.39 13.80
C GLU A 8 -23.29 -2.12 13.05
N ALA A 9 -24.49 -2.09 12.46
CA ALA A 9 -24.96 -0.90 11.73
C ALA A 9 -24.97 0.36 12.63
N ILE A 10 -25.22 0.18 13.92
CA ILE A 10 -25.19 1.28 14.90
C ILE A 10 -23.80 1.92 15.01
N ASP A 11 -22.73 1.12 14.97
CA ASP A 11 -21.37 1.60 15.16
C ASP A 11 -20.85 2.40 13.96
N LYS A 12 -21.38 2.08 12.77
CA LYS A 12 -20.96 2.67 11.49
C LYS A 12 -21.69 3.96 11.14
N PHE A 13 -22.90 4.16 11.65
CA PHE A 13 -23.80 5.19 11.14
C PHE A 13 -24.38 6.11 12.22
N LEU A 14 -24.31 5.74 13.50
CA LEU A 14 -24.78 6.60 14.59
C LEU A 14 -23.60 7.24 15.32
N VAL A 15 -23.82 8.45 15.82
CA VAL A 15 -22.88 9.16 16.68
C VAL A 15 -23.15 8.77 18.13
N SER A 16 -22.11 8.48 18.91
CA SER A 16 -22.27 8.12 20.31
C SER A 16 -22.71 9.32 21.13
N ALA A 17 -23.45 9.09 22.22
CA ALA A 17 -23.76 10.16 23.17
C ALA A 17 -22.46 10.71 23.80
N GLU A 18 -21.48 9.85 24.05
CA GLU A 18 -20.19 10.20 24.64
C GLU A 18 -19.36 11.13 23.74
N PHE A 19 -19.49 11.02 22.41
CA PHE A 19 -18.83 11.94 21.49
C PHE A 19 -19.22 13.39 21.78
N SER A 20 -20.47 13.66 22.15
CA SER A 20 -20.94 15.02 22.43
C SER A 20 -20.23 15.69 23.61
N ASP A 21 -19.65 14.90 24.52
CA ASP A 21 -18.86 15.37 25.65
C ASP A 21 -17.37 15.56 25.31
N SER A 22 -16.91 15.04 24.16
CA SER A 22 -15.53 15.17 23.69
C SER A 22 -15.17 16.58 23.21
N THR A 23 -13.88 16.88 23.11
CA THR A 23 -13.39 18.17 22.57
C THR A 23 -13.98 18.48 21.18
N HIS A 24 -14.04 17.48 20.29
CA HIS A 24 -14.59 17.67 18.95
C HIS A 24 -16.12 17.80 18.97
N GLY A 25 -16.82 17.01 19.79
CA GLY A 25 -18.28 17.07 19.89
C GLY A 25 -18.80 18.40 20.45
N GLN A 26 -18.05 19.01 21.36
CA GLN A 26 -18.38 20.33 21.93
C GLN A 26 -18.31 21.48 20.92
N LEU A 27 -17.62 21.31 19.79
CA LEU A 27 -17.63 22.29 18.70
C LEU A 27 -18.97 22.34 17.98
N GLY A 28 -19.77 21.26 18.10
CA GLY A 28 -21.03 21.07 17.38
C GLY A 28 -20.83 20.64 15.93
N CYS A 29 -21.80 19.89 15.40
CA CYS A 29 -21.70 19.26 14.07
C CYS A 29 -21.45 20.29 12.95
N ILE A 30 -22.13 21.43 13.03
CA ILE A 30 -22.11 22.48 12.00
C ILE A 30 -20.74 23.13 11.87
N ALA A 31 -19.95 23.19 12.94
CA ALA A 31 -18.62 23.81 12.90
C ALA A 31 -17.67 23.10 11.94
N CYS A 32 -17.76 21.77 11.86
CA CYS A 32 -16.92 20.96 10.97
C CYS A 32 -17.63 20.64 9.65
N HIS A 33 -18.90 20.26 9.73
CA HIS A 33 -19.64 19.71 8.60
C HIS A 33 -20.51 20.74 7.87
N GLY A 34 -20.76 21.92 8.44
CA GLY A 34 -21.76 22.85 7.91
C GLY A 34 -23.19 22.33 8.11
N GLY A 35 -24.09 22.69 7.20
CA GLY A 35 -25.52 22.37 7.32
C GLY A 35 -26.30 23.37 8.16
N GLU A 36 -27.46 22.94 8.65
CA GLU A 36 -28.41 23.79 9.38
C GLU A 36 -28.83 23.15 10.71
N ASN A 37 -29.16 23.98 11.70
CA ASN A 37 -29.70 23.49 12.98
C ASN A 37 -31.22 23.26 12.84
N SER A 38 -31.61 22.09 12.33
CA SER A 38 -33.01 21.67 12.18
C SER A 38 -33.25 20.30 12.82
N LEU A 39 -34.52 20.04 13.19
CA LEU A 39 -34.98 18.71 13.60
C LEU A 39 -35.35 17.83 12.41
N ASP A 40 -35.52 18.42 11.22
CA ASP A 40 -35.68 17.68 9.97
C ASP A 40 -34.31 17.29 9.43
N ILE A 41 -34.13 16.00 9.13
CA ILE A 41 -32.84 15.45 8.67
C ILE A 41 -32.43 16.00 7.29
N GLY A 42 -33.40 16.28 6.42
CA GLY A 42 -33.13 16.81 5.08
C GLY A 42 -32.68 18.27 5.15
N GLU A 43 -33.34 19.07 5.97
CA GLU A 43 -32.94 20.45 6.24
C GLU A 43 -31.59 20.51 6.96
N ALA A 44 -31.39 19.70 8.01
CA ALA A 44 -30.16 19.72 8.79
C ALA A 44 -28.92 19.36 7.96
N HIS A 45 -29.06 18.41 7.02
CA HIS A 45 -27.97 17.99 6.14
C HIS A 45 -27.87 18.81 4.84
N ASN A 46 -28.72 19.82 4.63
CA ASN A 46 -28.64 20.65 3.44
C ASN A 46 -27.32 21.44 3.40
N GLY A 47 -26.47 21.17 2.42
CA GLY A 47 -25.14 21.79 2.32
C GLY A 47 -24.10 21.24 3.31
N MET A 48 -24.42 20.16 4.04
CA MET A 48 -23.47 19.49 4.92
C MET A 48 -22.40 18.75 4.10
N ASN A 49 -21.12 18.93 4.47
CA ASN A 49 -20.01 18.14 3.95
C ASN A 49 -19.81 16.88 4.83
N PRO A 50 -20.07 15.66 4.32
CA PRO A 50 -19.86 14.43 5.08
C PRO A 50 -18.39 14.07 5.30
N TYR A 51 -17.46 14.69 4.56
CA TYR A 51 -16.02 14.42 4.64
C TYR A 51 -15.22 15.72 4.76
N PRO A 52 -15.35 16.45 5.89
CA PRO A 52 -14.76 17.78 6.04
C PRO A 52 -13.23 17.78 6.05
N SER A 53 -12.60 16.66 6.44
CA SER A 53 -11.14 16.47 6.38
C SER A 53 -10.58 16.30 4.98
N GLY A 54 -11.42 16.21 3.94
CA GLY A 54 -10.96 16.12 2.55
C GLY A 54 -10.22 17.40 2.12
N ASP A 55 -10.65 18.55 2.65
CA ASP A 55 -9.97 19.83 2.47
C ASP A 55 -8.84 19.96 3.50
N ILE A 56 -7.60 19.82 3.04
CA ILE A 56 -6.41 19.88 3.90
C ILE A 56 -6.22 21.25 4.54
N ASN A 57 -6.66 22.30 3.84
CA ASN A 57 -6.61 23.69 4.29
C ASN A 57 -7.91 24.12 5.00
N GLY A 58 -8.82 23.16 5.22
CA GLY A 58 -10.16 23.38 5.75
C GLY A 58 -10.21 23.42 7.27
N VAL A 59 -11.32 22.89 7.82
CA VAL A 59 -11.65 23.02 9.25
C VAL A 59 -10.58 22.42 10.18
N CYS A 60 -9.93 21.34 9.75
CA CYS A 60 -8.89 20.67 10.53
C CYS A 60 -7.63 21.53 10.70
N ALA A 61 -7.20 22.23 9.64
CA ALA A 61 -6.00 23.07 9.65
C ALA A 61 -6.07 24.22 10.65
N SER A 62 -7.27 24.71 10.96
CA SER A 62 -7.47 25.79 11.96
C SER A 62 -6.92 25.45 13.35
N CYS A 63 -6.88 24.17 13.69
CA CYS A 63 -6.41 23.66 14.98
C CYS A 63 -5.19 22.73 14.86
N HIS A 64 -5.01 22.11 13.69
CA HIS A 64 -3.98 21.09 13.42
C HIS A 64 -3.00 21.50 12.32
N SER A 65 -2.77 22.81 12.12
CA SER A 65 -1.93 23.34 11.02
C SER A 65 -0.57 22.64 10.90
N GLY A 66 0.08 22.35 12.04
CA GLY A 66 1.40 21.72 12.02
C GLY A 66 1.45 20.35 11.35
N VAL A 67 0.40 19.52 11.47
CA VAL A 67 0.33 18.21 10.80
C VAL A 67 -0.28 18.32 9.40
N THR A 68 -1.17 19.28 9.15
CA THR A 68 -1.72 19.47 7.81
C THR A 68 -0.66 19.94 6.83
N ASP A 69 0.27 20.80 7.27
CA ASP A 69 1.36 21.33 6.45
C ASP A 69 2.29 20.21 5.94
N THR A 70 2.59 19.20 6.77
CA THR A 70 3.42 18.07 6.35
C THR A 70 2.62 17.01 5.60
N PHE A 71 1.34 16.81 5.97
CA PHE A 71 0.52 15.78 5.36
C PHE A 71 0.20 16.10 3.91
N GLU A 72 0.07 17.39 3.55
CA GLU A 72 -0.16 17.84 2.17
C GLU A 72 0.83 17.21 1.17
N THR A 73 2.10 17.08 1.57
CA THR A 73 3.18 16.53 0.73
C THR A 73 3.50 15.07 0.98
N SER A 74 2.78 14.40 1.89
CA SER A 74 3.00 12.99 2.22
C SER A 74 2.58 12.05 1.08
N ILE A 75 3.20 10.87 1.03
CA ILE A 75 2.84 9.82 0.06
C ILE A 75 1.39 9.32 0.17
N HIS A 76 0.77 9.45 1.34
CA HIS A 76 -0.63 9.04 1.57
C HIS A 76 -1.63 10.08 1.06
N ARG A 77 -1.21 11.35 0.95
CA ARG A 77 -2.05 12.45 0.45
C ARG A 77 -1.85 12.71 -1.02
N ASN A 78 -0.61 12.75 -1.53
CA ASN A 78 -0.35 13.10 -2.92
C ASN A 78 -0.41 11.89 -3.87
N ILE A 79 -0.13 10.70 -3.32
CA ILE A 79 0.05 9.42 -4.03
C ILE A 79 0.91 9.49 -5.30
N GLN A 80 1.81 10.46 -5.38
CA GLN A 80 2.61 10.78 -6.58
C GLN A 80 3.43 9.57 -7.05
N GLY A 81 3.93 8.76 -6.13
CA GLY A 81 4.67 7.54 -6.46
C GLY A 81 3.87 6.49 -7.23
N MET A 82 2.58 6.32 -6.90
CA MET A 82 1.70 5.43 -7.65
C MET A 82 1.42 6.00 -9.05
N SER A 83 1.24 7.32 -9.14
CA SER A 83 1.08 8.01 -10.42
C SER A 83 2.29 7.85 -11.33
N ASN A 84 3.49 8.16 -10.82
CA ASN A 84 4.73 7.99 -11.56
C ASN A 84 4.96 6.54 -11.99
N GLY A 85 4.61 5.57 -11.13
CA GLY A 85 4.73 4.15 -11.45
C GLY A 85 3.89 3.73 -12.65
N LEU A 86 2.65 4.23 -12.77
CA LEU A 86 1.81 4.00 -13.94
C LEU A 86 2.31 4.80 -15.14
N MET A 87 2.61 6.10 -14.95
CA MET A 87 3.09 6.99 -16.02
C MET A 87 4.40 6.49 -16.64
N ALA A 88 5.25 5.79 -15.90
CA ALA A 88 6.46 5.20 -16.47
C ALA A 88 6.15 4.27 -17.65
N PHE A 89 5.08 3.47 -17.58
CA PHE A 89 4.66 2.59 -18.68
C PHE A 89 3.97 3.34 -19.83
N THR A 90 3.69 4.63 -19.66
CA THR A 90 3.04 5.52 -20.64
C THR A 90 4.08 6.41 -21.33
N ASP A 91 3.73 7.08 -22.43
CA ASP A 91 4.54 8.15 -22.99
C ASP A 91 4.39 9.45 -22.18
N PHE A 92 5.42 9.78 -21.40
CA PHE A 92 5.48 10.96 -20.52
C PHE A 92 5.28 12.29 -21.26
N GLU A 93 5.58 12.37 -22.55
CA GLU A 93 5.46 13.62 -23.32
C GLU A 93 4.04 13.90 -23.81
N SER A 94 3.13 12.92 -23.79
CA SER A 94 1.83 13.03 -24.47
C SER A 94 0.60 12.71 -23.61
N LEU A 95 0.78 12.21 -22.38
CA LEU A 95 -0.33 11.66 -21.58
C LEU A 95 -0.64 12.28 -20.19
N PRO A 96 0.20 13.13 -19.54
CA PRO A 96 -0.20 13.75 -18.27
C PRO A 96 -1.50 14.57 -18.36
N ASP A 97 -1.81 15.11 -19.54
CA ASP A 97 -3.01 15.92 -19.82
C ASP A 97 -4.05 15.18 -20.71
N SER A 98 -3.90 13.85 -20.88
CA SER A 98 -4.85 13.05 -21.66
C SER A 98 -6.15 12.83 -20.86
N PRO A 99 -7.33 13.05 -21.47
CA PRO A 99 -8.62 12.73 -20.83
C PRO A 99 -8.72 11.28 -20.35
N GLU A 100 -8.08 10.35 -21.09
CA GLU A 100 -8.04 8.92 -20.78
C GLU A 100 -7.23 8.63 -19.52
N HIS A 101 -6.13 9.37 -19.31
CA HIS A 101 -5.34 9.26 -18.08
C HIS A 101 -6.10 9.81 -16.90
N GLU A 102 -6.66 11.03 -17.00
CA GLU A 102 -7.49 11.60 -15.95
C GLU A 102 -8.66 10.66 -15.59
N GLU A 103 -9.25 10.01 -16.59
CA GLU A 103 -10.32 9.02 -16.41
C GLU A 103 -9.85 7.75 -15.68
N ALA A 104 -8.77 7.11 -16.13
CA ALA A 104 -8.20 5.91 -15.50
C ALA A 104 -7.85 6.17 -14.03
N PHE A 105 -7.14 7.27 -13.81
CA PHE A 105 -6.67 7.70 -12.52
C PHE A 105 -7.82 8.09 -11.59
N GLY A 106 -8.74 8.93 -12.06
CA GLY A 106 -9.88 9.41 -11.27
C GLY A 106 -10.90 8.31 -10.90
N LYS A 107 -11.06 7.28 -11.75
CA LYS A 107 -12.08 6.23 -11.55
C LYS A 107 -11.60 4.98 -10.82
N ASN A 108 -10.29 4.78 -10.67
CA ASN A 108 -9.74 3.61 -9.96
C ASN A 108 -8.51 3.94 -9.11
N CYS A 109 -7.47 4.50 -9.71
CA CYS A 109 -6.15 4.58 -9.06
C CYS A 109 -6.12 5.58 -7.89
N PHE A 110 -6.90 6.66 -7.97
CA PHE A 110 -6.99 7.69 -6.93
C PHE A 110 -8.02 7.39 -5.83
N ALA A 111 -8.63 6.20 -5.82
CA ALA A 111 -9.54 5.80 -4.74
C ALA A 111 -8.83 5.62 -3.37
N CYS A 112 -7.49 5.63 -3.35
CA CYS A 112 -6.65 5.41 -2.18
C CYS A 112 -6.10 6.69 -1.53
N HIS A 113 -6.35 7.88 -2.08
CA HIS A 113 -5.92 9.14 -1.43
C HIS A 113 -6.57 9.25 -0.05
N ALA A 114 -5.74 9.48 0.97
CA ALA A 114 -6.21 9.59 2.34
C ALA A 114 -6.54 11.04 2.74
N SER A 115 -7.51 11.17 3.62
CA SER A 115 -7.78 12.35 4.43
C SER A 115 -7.64 12.03 5.91
N CYS A 116 -7.51 13.05 6.78
CA CYS A 116 -7.38 12.83 8.22
C CYS A 116 -8.52 11.96 8.77
N GLY A 117 -9.74 12.18 8.27
CA GLY A 117 -10.93 11.44 8.67
C GLY A 117 -10.90 9.96 8.29
N GLU A 118 -10.20 9.55 7.24
CA GLU A 118 -10.16 8.13 6.80
C GLU A 118 -9.21 7.26 7.64
N CYS A 119 -8.38 7.89 8.46
CA CYS A 119 -7.56 7.22 9.47
C CYS A 119 -8.13 7.43 10.88
N HIS A 120 -8.60 8.64 11.18
CA HIS A 120 -8.88 9.02 12.57
C HIS A 120 -10.35 8.91 12.99
N VAL A 121 -11.31 8.75 12.07
CA VAL A 121 -12.76 8.81 12.42
C VAL A 121 -13.65 7.87 11.62
N SER A 122 -13.31 7.68 10.35
CA SER A 122 -14.11 6.96 9.35
C SER A 122 -13.24 5.95 8.62
N ARG A 123 -13.88 4.92 8.08
CA ARG A 123 -13.23 3.90 7.28
C ARG A 123 -13.02 4.42 5.86
N PRO A 124 -11.96 4.00 5.14
CA PRO A 124 -11.70 4.45 3.78
C PRO A 124 -12.90 4.26 2.84
N LYS A 125 -13.18 5.26 2.01
CA LYS A 125 -14.30 5.24 1.04
C LYS A 125 -14.19 4.11 0.03
N GLY A 126 -12.97 3.83 -0.42
CA GLY A 126 -12.68 2.77 -1.40
C GLY A 126 -12.95 1.34 -0.88
N TYR A 127 -13.10 1.17 0.43
CA TYR A 127 -13.34 -0.14 1.06
C TYR A 127 -14.78 -0.33 1.48
N SER A 128 -15.23 0.39 2.51
CA SER A 128 -16.61 0.28 3.02
C SER A 128 -17.26 1.61 3.38
N GLY A 129 -16.47 2.66 3.59
CA GLY A 129 -16.93 3.89 4.23
C GLY A 129 -17.54 3.63 5.62
N GLY A 130 -18.23 4.66 6.14
CA GLY A 130 -18.85 4.65 7.46
C GLY A 130 -17.87 5.02 8.58
N LEU A 131 -18.40 5.20 9.78
CA LEU A 131 -17.62 5.50 10.98
C LEU A 131 -16.84 4.26 11.44
N ILE A 132 -15.69 4.48 12.08
CA ILE A 132 -14.92 3.41 12.73
C ILE A 132 -15.64 2.98 14.01
N ASN A 133 -15.95 3.94 14.88
CA ASN A 133 -16.64 3.71 16.15
C ASN A 133 -17.45 4.94 16.55
N GLN A 134 -18.66 5.06 16.03
CA GLN A 134 -19.64 6.06 16.46
C GLN A 134 -19.13 7.51 16.56
N HIS A 135 -18.26 7.91 15.62
CA HIS A 135 -17.65 9.23 15.49
C HIS A 135 -16.58 9.58 16.55
N GLU A 136 -16.00 8.57 17.18
CA GLU A 136 -14.78 8.71 17.97
C GLU A 136 -13.59 9.17 17.11
N PHE A 137 -12.79 10.10 17.64
CA PHE A 137 -11.52 10.52 17.04
C PHE A 137 -10.37 9.73 17.66
N PHE A 138 -9.71 8.91 16.85
CA PHE A 138 -8.61 8.08 17.27
C PHE A 138 -7.29 8.84 17.17
N LYS A 139 -6.52 8.92 18.26
CA LYS A 139 -5.13 9.39 18.17
C LYS A 139 -4.26 8.41 17.38
N THR A 140 -4.46 7.12 17.64
CA THR A 140 -3.78 6.00 16.96
C THR A 140 -4.85 5.22 16.21
N PRO A 141 -4.87 5.27 14.87
CA PRO A 141 -5.87 4.58 14.05
C PRO A 141 -5.90 3.07 14.32
N PRO A 142 -7.08 2.45 14.46
CA PRO A 142 -7.18 0.99 14.50
C PRO A 142 -6.82 0.43 13.12
N MET A 143 -5.70 -0.29 13.05
CA MET A 143 -5.12 -0.81 11.81
C MET A 143 -6.13 -1.60 10.95
N GLU A 144 -6.98 -2.41 11.59
CA GLU A 144 -7.94 -3.29 10.89
C GLU A 144 -9.02 -2.55 10.11
N ASP A 145 -9.42 -1.37 10.59
CA ASP A 145 -10.50 -0.58 10.00
C ASP A 145 -10.01 0.56 9.11
N THR A 146 -8.69 0.79 9.07
CA THR A 146 -8.07 1.95 8.43
C THR A 146 -7.04 1.49 7.40
N CYS A 147 -5.83 1.12 7.83
CA CYS A 147 -4.73 0.69 6.98
C CYS A 147 -5.15 -0.41 5.99
N PHE A 148 -5.92 -1.39 6.47
CA PHE A 148 -6.31 -2.55 5.67
C PHE A 148 -7.28 -2.23 4.55
N GLY A 149 -8.07 -1.16 4.71
CA GLY A 149 -9.01 -0.72 3.69
C GLY A 149 -8.32 -0.37 2.38
N CYS A 150 -7.13 0.23 2.46
CA CYS A 150 -6.33 0.61 1.28
C CYS A 150 -5.22 -0.41 0.96
N HIS A 151 -4.50 -0.90 1.97
CA HIS A 151 -3.36 -1.81 1.76
C HIS A 151 -3.76 -3.27 1.47
N GLY A 152 -5.03 -3.62 1.74
CA GLY A 152 -5.73 -4.79 1.22
C GLY A 152 -5.01 -6.12 1.37
N ALA A 153 -5.31 -7.06 0.46
CA ALA A 153 -4.75 -8.40 0.48
C ALA A 153 -3.21 -8.42 0.36
N ARG A 154 -2.62 -7.47 -0.37
CA ARG A 154 -1.21 -7.47 -0.75
C ARG A 154 -0.26 -7.20 0.41
N ASN A 155 -0.62 -6.30 1.33
CA ASN A 155 0.21 -6.02 2.50
C ASN A 155 -0.50 -6.48 3.77
N ALA A 156 -1.74 -6.03 4.01
CA ALA A 156 -2.47 -6.39 5.22
C ALA A 156 -2.81 -7.89 5.25
N GLY A 157 -3.21 -8.44 4.10
CA GLY A 157 -3.56 -9.85 4.00
C GLY A 157 -2.35 -10.76 4.27
N GLU A 158 -1.19 -10.39 3.77
CA GLU A 158 0.10 -11.05 4.03
C GLU A 158 0.52 -10.92 5.50
N TYR A 159 0.41 -9.71 6.06
CA TYR A 159 0.78 -9.42 7.45
C TYR A 159 -0.04 -10.24 8.45
N MET A 160 -1.34 -10.36 8.21
CA MET A 160 -2.24 -11.17 9.01
C MET A 160 -2.24 -12.67 8.68
N GLY A 161 -1.58 -13.10 7.60
CA GLY A 161 -1.59 -14.50 7.16
C GLY A 161 -2.92 -14.97 6.55
N THR A 162 -3.76 -14.04 6.12
CA THR A 162 -4.98 -14.35 5.35
C THR A 162 -4.69 -14.56 3.86
N VAL A 163 -3.50 -14.17 3.42
CA VAL A 163 -2.90 -14.42 2.10
C VAL A 163 -1.53 -15.04 2.33
N GLY A 164 -1.18 -16.05 1.53
CA GLY A 164 0.06 -16.81 1.72
C GLY A 164 -0.12 -18.01 2.64
N PHE A 165 0.94 -18.36 3.39
CA PHE A 165 0.97 -19.58 4.21
C PHE A 165 0.78 -19.32 5.71
N SER A 166 1.35 -18.24 6.25
CA SER A 166 1.21 -17.84 7.66
C SER A 166 1.31 -16.32 7.78
N GLY A 167 0.91 -15.79 8.95
CA GLY A 167 1.00 -14.36 9.24
C GLY A 167 2.41 -13.96 9.64
N ASP A 168 2.74 -12.69 9.48
CA ASP A 168 4.05 -12.16 9.84
C ASP A 168 4.34 -12.38 11.32
N VAL A 169 5.55 -12.85 11.65
CA VAL A 169 5.95 -13.14 13.03
C VAL A 169 5.84 -11.91 13.93
N HIS A 170 6.06 -10.70 13.40
CA HIS A 170 5.91 -9.45 14.16
C HIS A 170 4.44 -9.19 14.47
N HIS A 171 3.55 -9.44 13.51
CA HIS A 171 2.10 -9.34 13.72
C HIS A 171 1.63 -10.33 14.78
N GLU A 172 2.09 -11.59 14.71
CA GLU A 172 1.77 -12.63 15.71
C GLU A 172 2.28 -12.27 17.11
N MET A 173 3.33 -11.45 17.20
CA MET A 173 3.85 -10.89 18.45
C MET A 173 3.10 -9.63 18.93
N GLY A 174 2.07 -9.19 18.22
CA GLY A 174 1.21 -8.06 18.59
C GLY A 174 1.70 -6.71 18.08
N MET A 175 2.60 -6.68 17.10
CA MET A 175 2.98 -5.43 16.42
C MET A 175 1.90 -5.00 15.42
N ASP A 176 1.68 -3.70 15.32
CA ASP A 176 0.90 -3.06 14.27
C ASP A 176 1.82 -2.37 13.25
N CYS A 177 1.24 -1.73 12.23
CA CYS A 177 2.03 -1.02 11.21
C CYS A 177 2.97 0.04 11.81
N MET A 178 2.54 0.74 12.86
CA MET A 178 3.28 1.85 13.48
C MET A 178 4.40 1.37 14.40
N ALA A 179 4.44 0.07 14.74
CA ALA A 179 5.59 -0.51 15.44
C ALA A 179 6.86 -0.52 14.58
N CYS A 180 6.71 -0.50 13.24
CA CYS A 180 7.82 -0.43 12.29
C CYS A 180 7.88 0.91 11.57
N HIS A 181 6.73 1.45 11.16
CA HIS A 181 6.63 2.71 10.43
C HIS A 181 6.52 3.90 11.37
N ASP A 182 7.46 4.83 11.25
CA ASP A 182 7.42 6.10 11.97
C ASP A 182 6.24 6.98 11.52
N ILE A 183 5.81 7.89 12.38
CA ILE A 183 4.68 8.81 12.14
C ILE A 183 4.87 9.59 10.82
N ASP A 184 6.10 9.96 10.48
CA ASP A 184 6.41 10.74 9.29
C ASP A 184 6.14 9.95 7.99
N ASN A 185 6.11 8.61 8.01
CA ASN A 185 5.69 7.80 6.84
C ASN A 185 4.19 8.00 6.51
N PHE A 186 3.41 8.49 7.48
CA PHE A 186 1.97 8.73 7.31
C PHE A 186 1.67 10.22 7.14
N HIS A 187 2.23 11.05 8.02
CA HIS A 187 1.99 12.50 8.05
C HIS A 187 2.97 13.30 7.19
N GLY A 188 3.96 12.67 6.57
CA GLY A 188 5.04 13.34 5.83
C GLY A 188 6.11 13.94 6.74
N ALA A 189 7.34 14.02 6.24
CA ALA A 189 8.50 14.56 6.97
C ALA A 189 8.75 16.07 6.71
N GLY A 190 7.81 16.79 6.07
CA GLY A 190 7.96 18.22 5.75
C GLY A 190 8.80 18.53 4.49
N GLY A 191 9.06 17.51 3.67
CA GLY A 191 9.60 17.64 2.30
C GLY A 191 8.60 17.13 1.27
N GLU A 192 8.82 17.46 0.00
CA GLU A 192 8.00 16.94 -1.10
C GLU A 192 8.55 15.57 -1.55
N VAL A 193 7.73 14.53 -1.46
CA VAL A 193 8.01 13.26 -2.12
C VAL A 193 7.50 13.33 -3.54
N THR A 194 8.45 13.33 -4.47
CA THR A 194 8.19 13.61 -5.89
C THR A 194 8.27 12.35 -6.74
N ALA A 195 9.07 11.35 -6.36
CA ALA A 195 9.30 10.18 -7.19
C ALA A 195 8.50 8.96 -6.74
N ASN A 196 8.73 8.47 -5.52
CA ASN A 196 8.10 7.24 -5.02
C ASN A 196 8.32 7.05 -3.50
N MET A 197 7.75 5.97 -2.95
CA MET A 197 7.82 5.64 -1.52
C MET A 197 9.24 5.49 -0.96
N TYR A 198 10.25 5.28 -1.80
CA TYR A 198 11.64 5.10 -1.37
C TYR A 198 12.35 6.41 -1.04
N GLU A 199 11.71 7.57 -1.26
CA GLU A 199 12.21 8.86 -0.77
C GLU A 199 11.85 9.10 0.71
N GLU A 200 11.01 8.24 1.29
CA GLU A 200 10.62 8.29 2.69
C GLU A 200 11.59 7.50 3.58
N ASN A 201 11.60 7.83 4.88
CA ASN A 201 12.33 7.07 5.89
C ASN A 201 11.63 5.72 6.17
N LEU A 202 11.86 4.74 5.31
CA LEU A 202 11.20 3.43 5.42
C LEU A 202 11.84 2.55 6.50
N PRO A 203 11.06 1.65 7.13
CA PRO A 203 11.58 0.75 8.16
C PRO A 203 12.67 -0.18 7.63
N SER A 204 13.66 -0.47 8.46
CA SER A 204 14.71 -1.45 8.17
C SER A 204 14.69 -2.60 9.17
N CYS A 205 14.96 -3.81 8.69
CA CYS A 205 15.20 -4.95 9.58
C CYS A 205 16.34 -4.65 10.57
N LEU A 206 17.34 -3.87 10.14
CA LEU A 206 18.51 -3.55 10.95
C LEU A 206 18.22 -2.58 12.10
N ASP A 207 17.08 -1.88 12.10
CA ASP A 207 16.70 -1.00 13.20
C ASP A 207 16.48 -1.78 14.51
N CYS A 208 16.09 -3.05 14.39
CA CYS A 208 15.87 -3.97 15.51
C CYS A 208 16.83 -5.18 15.52
N HIS A 209 17.41 -5.56 14.37
CA HIS A 209 18.14 -6.82 14.21
C HIS A 209 19.64 -6.64 13.86
N GLU A 210 20.26 -5.48 14.13
CA GLU A 210 21.69 -5.28 13.86
C GLU A 210 22.60 -6.30 14.58
N ASP A 211 22.20 -6.77 15.76
CA ASP A 211 22.96 -7.74 16.56
C ASP A 211 23.14 -9.10 15.86
N PHE A 212 22.25 -9.46 14.92
CA PHE A 212 22.38 -10.68 14.12
C PHE A 212 23.37 -10.56 12.97
N ILE A 213 23.85 -9.36 12.67
CA ILE A 213 24.87 -9.08 11.66
C ILE A 213 26.23 -8.79 12.29
N LYS A 214 26.27 -7.88 13.28
CA LYS A 214 27.53 -7.35 13.86
C LYS A 214 27.68 -7.62 15.36
N GLY A 215 26.65 -8.18 16.00
CA GLY A 215 26.59 -8.40 17.43
C GLY A 215 27.02 -9.80 17.87
N ALA A 216 26.78 -10.10 19.15
CA ALA A 216 27.13 -11.39 19.75
C ALA A 216 26.31 -12.57 19.19
N GLU A 217 25.18 -12.29 18.54
CA GLU A 217 24.29 -13.28 17.91
C GLU A 217 24.55 -13.45 16.41
N ALA A 218 25.62 -12.83 15.89
CA ALA A 218 26.00 -12.95 14.49
C ALA A 218 26.28 -14.40 14.09
N THR A 219 25.70 -14.82 12.97
CA THR A 219 25.92 -16.14 12.39
C THR A 219 26.69 -16.01 11.08
N SER A 220 27.43 -17.06 10.69
CA SER A 220 28.14 -17.04 9.41
C SER A 220 27.18 -16.83 8.23
N VAL A 221 25.96 -17.39 8.32
CA VAL A 221 24.95 -17.22 7.27
C VAL A 221 24.60 -15.75 7.07
N HIS A 222 24.43 -14.97 8.14
CA HIS A 222 24.18 -13.53 8.01
C HIS A 222 25.41 -12.77 7.49
N THR A 223 26.59 -13.00 8.08
CA THR A 223 27.79 -12.25 7.69
C THR A 223 28.24 -12.54 6.26
N ASP A 224 28.01 -13.75 5.75
CA ASP A 224 28.40 -14.15 4.40
C ASP A 224 27.44 -13.59 3.32
N HIS A 225 26.21 -13.21 3.69
CA HIS A 225 25.17 -12.84 2.73
C HIS A 225 24.64 -11.40 2.84
N VAL A 226 24.84 -10.71 3.96
CA VAL A 226 24.22 -9.40 4.24
C VAL A 226 24.44 -8.35 3.15
N ASP A 227 25.62 -8.35 2.50
CA ASP A 227 25.93 -7.38 1.45
C ASP A 227 25.43 -7.81 0.05
N THR A 228 24.90 -9.02 -0.08
CA THR A 228 24.56 -9.63 -1.38
C THR A 228 23.07 -9.93 -1.55
N VAL A 229 22.38 -10.32 -0.48
CA VAL A 229 20.96 -10.71 -0.54
C VAL A 229 20.14 -9.88 0.45
N SER A 230 18.95 -9.42 0.05
CA SER A 230 18.05 -8.73 0.98
C SER A 230 17.54 -9.71 2.05
N CYS A 231 17.26 -9.23 3.27
CA CYS A 231 16.75 -10.06 4.37
C CYS A 231 15.51 -10.89 3.98
N GLN A 232 14.63 -10.33 3.15
CA GLN A 232 13.42 -10.98 2.64
C GLN A 232 13.73 -12.24 1.82
N VAL A 233 14.90 -12.36 1.19
CA VAL A 233 15.30 -13.59 0.47
C VAL A 233 15.28 -14.78 1.42
N CYS A 234 15.75 -14.60 2.66
CA CYS A 234 15.75 -15.67 3.65
C CYS A 234 14.48 -15.69 4.50
N HIS A 235 13.86 -14.54 4.75
CA HIS A 235 12.83 -14.43 5.79
C HIS A 235 11.41 -14.21 5.28
N ALA A 236 11.21 -13.87 4.01
CA ALA A 236 9.87 -13.75 3.45
C ALA A 236 9.30 -15.09 3.00
N GLN A 237 7.99 -15.13 2.87
CA GLN A 237 7.23 -16.26 2.35
C GLN A 237 6.67 -15.97 0.96
N ALA A 238 6.07 -16.99 0.34
CA ALA A 238 5.31 -16.80 -0.88
C ALA A 238 4.20 -15.77 -0.68
N ASN A 239 4.06 -14.89 -1.67
CA ASN A 239 3.23 -13.71 -1.61
C ASN A 239 2.30 -13.67 -2.84
N SER A 240 1.35 -12.74 -2.82
CA SER A 240 0.38 -12.60 -3.91
C SER A 240 1.02 -11.92 -5.12
N ASN A 241 0.94 -12.57 -6.28
CA ASN A 241 1.43 -12.11 -7.58
C ASN A 241 0.24 -11.99 -8.54
N CYS A 242 0.11 -10.87 -9.26
CA CYS A 242 -1.09 -10.55 -10.02
C CYS A 242 -0.77 -10.44 -11.51
N PHE A 243 -1.22 -11.41 -12.30
CA PHE A 243 -1.01 -11.48 -13.74
C PHE A 243 -2.27 -11.02 -14.50
N GLU A 244 -2.11 -10.67 -15.77
CA GLU A 244 -3.24 -10.35 -16.68
C GLU A 244 -4.22 -9.34 -16.08
N CYS A 245 -3.69 -8.21 -15.60
CA CYS A 245 -4.55 -7.16 -15.04
C CYS A 245 -5.33 -6.45 -16.15
N HIS A 246 -6.65 -6.35 -15.99
CA HIS A 246 -7.54 -5.62 -16.89
C HIS A 246 -8.45 -4.68 -16.10
N LEU A 247 -8.70 -3.49 -16.64
CA LEU A 247 -9.62 -2.50 -16.08
C LEU A 247 -10.86 -2.38 -16.96
N ASP A 248 -12.01 -2.78 -16.43
CA ASP A 248 -13.29 -2.71 -17.12
C ASP A 248 -14.21 -1.66 -16.47
N TYR A 249 -15.09 -1.04 -17.25
CA TYR A 249 -16.14 -0.22 -16.68
C TYR A 249 -17.15 -1.08 -15.91
N ASN A 250 -17.62 -0.57 -14.78
CA ASN A 250 -18.81 -1.10 -14.14
C ASN A 250 -20.08 -0.80 -14.99
N ASP A 251 -21.20 -1.44 -14.66
CA ASP A 251 -22.44 -1.39 -15.46
C ASP A 251 -22.94 0.03 -15.80
N ASP A 252 -22.72 1.01 -14.91
CA ASP A 252 -23.14 2.40 -15.08
C ASP A 252 -22.02 3.36 -15.53
N LYS A 253 -20.82 2.83 -15.82
CA LYS A 253 -19.60 3.57 -16.25
C LYS A 253 -19.11 4.63 -15.27
N THR A 254 -19.54 4.57 -14.01
CA THR A 254 -19.06 5.51 -12.99
C THR A 254 -17.68 5.15 -12.45
N LYS A 255 -17.27 3.88 -12.53
CA LYS A 255 -16.01 3.36 -12.00
C LYS A 255 -15.35 2.37 -12.95
N LEU A 256 -14.05 2.21 -12.80
CA LEU A 256 -13.29 1.11 -13.39
C LEU A 256 -13.06 0.03 -12.32
N ILE A 257 -13.20 -1.23 -12.70
CA ILE A 257 -13.02 -2.41 -11.85
C ILE A 257 -11.84 -3.21 -12.40
N GLY A 258 -10.84 -3.44 -11.54
CA GLY A 258 -9.70 -4.29 -11.85
C GLY A 258 -10.03 -5.76 -11.69
N SER A 259 -9.61 -6.56 -12.67
CA SER A 259 -9.56 -8.02 -12.58
C SER A 259 -8.12 -8.49 -12.85
N SER A 260 -7.69 -9.56 -12.20
CA SER A 260 -6.37 -10.18 -12.43
C SER A 260 -6.37 -11.64 -12.04
N GLU A 261 -5.48 -12.43 -12.65
CA GLU A 261 -5.17 -13.78 -12.19
C GLU A 261 -4.15 -13.69 -11.05
N THR A 262 -4.53 -14.18 -9.87
CA THR A 262 -3.62 -14.17 -8.71
C THR A 262 -2.96 -15.53 -8.49
N LYS A 263 -1.64 -15.53 -8.31
CA LYS A 263 -0.85 -16.72 -7.91
C LYS A 263 -0.08 -16.44 -6.63
N ILE A 264 -0.06 -17.43 -5.72
CA ILE A 264 0.80 -17.39 -4.54
C ILE A 264 2.14 -18.00 -4.90
N MET A 265 3.20 -17.19 -4.92
CA MET A 265 4.54 -17.65 -5.30
C MET A 265 5.65 -16.86 -4.60
N PHE A 266 6.83 -17.45 -4.59
CA PHE A 266 8.05 -16.88 -4.04
C PHE A 266 9.14 -16.96 -5.10
N ARG A 267 9.74 -15.82 -5.47
CA ARG A 267 10.82 -15.77 -6.45
C ARG A 267 11.92 -14.83 -6.02
N ILE A 268 13.15 -15.33 -6.07
CA ILE A 268 14.39 -14.58 -5.92
C ILE A 268 14.87 -14.21 -7.32
N GLY A 269 15.15 -12.93 -7.54
CA GLY A 269 15.74 -12.46 -8.78
C GLY A 269 16.84 -11.44 -8.54
N LEU A 270 17.37 -10.90 -9.63
CA LEU A 270 18.29 -9.77 -9.55
C LEU A 270 17.54 -8.51 -9.13
N ASN A 271 18.20 -7.68 -8.33
CA ASN A 271 17.65 -6.41 -7.91
C ASN A 271 17.42 -5.50 -9.13
N PRO A 272 16.16 -5.10 -9.42
CA PRO A 272 15.87 -4.25 -10.58
C PRO A 272 16.47 -2.86 -10.46
N GLU A 273 16.76 -2.40 -9.23
CA GLU A 273 17.21 -1.05 -8.91
C GLU A 273 18.12 -1.09 -7.67
N ILE A 274 19.43 -1.10 -7.90
CA ILE A 274 20.44 -1.09 -6.83
C ILE A 274 20.66 0.36 -6.40
N THR A 275 20.47 0.64 -5.11
CA THR A 275 20.76 1.93 -4.48
C THR A 275 21.71 1.75 -3.30
N GLU A 276 22.13 2.84 -2.65
CA GLU A 276 22.96 2.76 -1.44
C GLU A 276 22.19 2.11 -0.27
N GLU A 277 20.90 2.39 -0.16
CA GLU A 277 19.99 1.87 0.86
C GLU A 277 19.54 0.44 0.57
N ARG A 278 19.58 0.04 -0.71
CA ARG A 278 19.24 -1.32 -1.18
C ARG A 278 20.35 -1.84 -2.10
N PRO A 279 21.55 -2.13 -1.55
CA PRO A 279 22.73 -2.49 -2.35
C PRO A 279 22.71 -3.96 -2.81
N TYR A 280 21.70 -4.73 -2.38
CA TYR A 280 21.62 -6.17 -2.60
C TYR A 280 21.63 -6.52 -4.08
N LYS A 281 22.37 -7.57 -4.43
CA LYS A 281 22.33 -8.17 -5.77
C LYS A 281 21.07 -9.00 -5.97
N TYR A 282 20.65 -9.76 -4.95
CA TYR A 282 19.48 -10.64 -5.01
C TYR A 282 18.38 -10.16 -4.07
N VAL A 283 17.16 -10.14 -4.58
CA VAL A 283 15.98 -9.71 -3.83
C VAL A 283 14.79 -10.60 -4.12
N THR A 284 13.79 -10.56 -3.24
CA THR A 284 12.47 -11.11 -3.53
C THR A 284 11.76 -10.22 -4.54
N LEU A 285 11.22 -10.83 -5.59
CA LEU A 285 10.44 -10.16 -6.62
C LEU A 285 8.97 -10.51 -6.50
N ARG A 286 8.13 -9.63 -7.03
CA ARG A 286 6.70 -9.84 -7.19
C ARG A 286 6.21 -9.24 -8.49
N HIS A 287 5.35 -9.99 -9.17
CA HIS A 287 4.59 -9.51 -10.32
C HIS A 287 3.49 -8.54 -9.87
N ILE A 288 3.53 -7.30 -10.37
CA ILE A 288 2.55 -6.24 -10.04
C ILE A 288 1.33 -6.32 -10.97
N PRO A 289 0.12 -5.88 -10.54
CA PRO A 289 -1.09 -5.98 -11.34
C PRO A 289 -1.05 -5.05 -12.57
N THR A 290 -0.39 -5.50 -13.63
CA THR A 290 -0.29 -4.79 -14.92
C THR A 290 -0.35 -5.79 -16.08
N SER A 291 -0.76 -5.29 -17.24
CA SER A 291 -0.64 -5.94 -18.54
C SER A 291 -0.49 -4.86 -19.61
N GLU A 292 0.06 -5.18 -20.78
CA GLU A 292 0.17 -4.25 -21.92
C GLU A 292 -1.21 -3.67 -22.30
N LYS A 293 -2.26 -4.47 -22.08
CA LYS A 293 -3.65 -4.21 -22.49
C LYS A 293 -4.55 -3.79 -21.34
N MET A 294 -3.97 -3.40 -20.21
CA MET A 294 -4.73 -3.10 -19.00
C MET A 294 -5.73 -1.96 -19.21
N LEU A 295 -5.42 -1.03 -20.14
CA LEU A 295 -6.19 0.19 -20.40
C LEU A 295 -6.95 0.19 -21.74
N ASP A 296 -7.01 -0.93 -22.47
CA ASP A 296 -7.63 -1.01 -23.80
C ASP A 296 -9.11 -0.57 -23.82
N GLU A 297 -9.84 -0.77 -22.73
CA GLU A 297 -11.24 -0.30 -22.60
C GLU A 297 -11.37 1.23 -22.51
N ILE A 298 -10.30 1.91 -22.14
CA ILE A 298 -10.23 3.38 -22.04
C ILE A 298 -9.73 3.96 -23.36
N GLY A 299 -8.70 3.35 -23.94
CA GLY A 299 -8.15 3.76 -25.23
C GLY A 299 -7.09 2.79 -25.73
N ASP A 300 -6.85 2.83 -27.04
CA ASP A 300 -5.86 2.00 -27.70
C ASP A 300 -4.43 2.47 -27.38
N ASP A 301 -3.51 1.52 -27.10
CA ASP A 301 -2.06 1.75 -27.00
C ASP A 301 -1.65 2.79 -25.95
N LEU A 302 -2.32 2.78 -24.78
CA LEU A 302 -2.05 3.73 -23.68
C LEU A 302 -0.80 3.40 -22.86
N LEU A 303 -0.17 2.25 -23.08
CA LEU A 303 1.05 1.81 -22.37
C LEU A 303 2.22 1.54 -23.35
N PRO A 304 2.64 2.52 -24.17
CA PRO A 304 3.65 2.31 -25.21
C PRO A 304 5.02 1.89 -24.68
N ASN A 305 5.35 2.23 -23.43
CA ASN A 305 6.62 1.89 -22.78
C ASN A 305 6.54 0.58 -21.99
N TYR A 306 5.46 -0.20 -22.12
CA TYR A 306 5.21 -1.39 -21.32
C TYR A 306 6.40 -2.36 -21.26
N HIS A 307 7.04 -2.58 -22.40
CA HIS A 307 8.16 -3.52 -22.52
C HIS A 307 9.53 -2.95 -22.09
N GLU A 308 9.64 -1.66 -21.81
CA GLU A 308 10.88 -1.02 -21.36
C GLU A 308 11.05 -1.07 -19.84
N ILE A 309 9.96 -1.35 -19.12
CA ILE A 309 9.93 -1.33 -17.66
C ILE A 309 9.46 -2.70 -17.16
N SER A 310 10.21 -3.30 -16.26
CA SER A 310 9.80 -4.57 -15.67
C SER A 310 8.52 -4.43 -14.84
N ASN A 311 7.56 -5.33 -15.04
CA ASN A 311 6.38 -5.53 -14.19
C ASN A 311 6.63 -6.58 -13.09
N TRP A 312 7.88 -7.04 -12.93
CA TRP A 312 8.36 -7.70 -11.71
C TRP A 312 9.18 -6.69 -10.90
N LYS A 313 8.71 -6.35 -9.70
CA LYS A 313 9.34 -5.34 -8.86
C LYS A 313 9.94 -5.96 -7.61
N TYR A 314 10.88 -5.24 -7.00
CA TYR A 314 11.31 -5.53 -5.63
C TYR A 314 10.08 -5.65 -4.71
N SER A 315 10.06 -6.68 -3.89
CA SER A 315 8.92 -7.02 -3.05
C SER A 315 9.28 -6.86 -1.57
N PRO A 316 9.03 -5.69 -0.96
CA PRO A 316 9.13 -5.49 0.49
C PRO A 316 7.93 -6.14 1.18
N THR A 317 7.93 -7.47 1.26
CA THR A 317 6.77 -8.22 1.77
C THR A 317 6.59 -8.08 3.27
N HIS A 318 5.33 -8.15 3.69
CA HIS A 318 4.92 -8.11 5.09
C HIS A 318 4.49 -9.51 5.53
N ASN A 319 5.36 -10.51 5.35
CA ASN A 319 5.09 -11.92 5.68
C ASN A 319 6.34 -12.60 6.22
N ILE A 320 7.06 -11.89 7.09
CA ILE A 320 8.33 -12.30 7.62
C ILE A 320 8.17 -13.48 8.60
N GLN A 321 9.02 -14.47 8.45
CA GLN A 321 9.16 -15.61 9.35
C GLN A 321 10.60 -15.74 9.85
N LYS A 322 10.71 -16.25 11.08
CA LYS A 322 12.00 -16.70 11.60
C LYS A 322 12.53 -17.90 10.81
N SER A 323 11.65 -18.84 10.48
CA SER A 323 11.98 -20.05 9.73
C SER A 323 11.16 -20.10 8.45
N THR A 324 11.85 -20.20 7.31
CA THR A 324 11.26 -20.37 5.98
C THR A 324 11.90 -21.59 5.34
N PHE A 325 11.31 -22.12 4.27
CA PHE A 325 11.88 -23.31 3.63
C PHE A 325 13.31 -23.04 3.11
N GLN A 326 13.58 -21.84 2.58
CA GLN A 326 14.88 -21.50 1.97
C GLN A 326 15.97 -21.21 3.00
N ASN A 327 15.62 -20.90 4.25
CA ASN A 327 16.59 -20.64 5.31
C ASN A 327 16.88 -21.86 6.21
N GLU A 328 16.27 -23.03 5.93
CA GLU A 328 16.50 -24.26 6.70
C GLU A 328 17.93 -24.81 6.56
N SER A 329 18.54 -24.66 5.38
CA SER A 329 19.91 -25.13 5.10
C SER A 329 20.49 -24.46 3.86
N CYS A 330 21.81 -24.57 3.65
CA CYS A 330 22.45 -24.08 2.43
C CYS A 330 21.84 -24.71 1.17
N ASP A 331 21.54 -26.02 1.20
CA ASP A 331 20.98 -26.75 0.05
C ASP A 331 19.52 -26.34 -0.24
N ALA A 332 18.77 -25.94 0.78
CA ALA A 332 17.39 -25.48 0.59
C ALA A 332 17.28 -24.16 -0.21
N CYS A 333 18.36 -23.38 -0.26
CA CYS A 333 18.51 -22.21 -1.12
C CYS A 333 19.38 -22.51 -2.36
N HIS A 334 20.65 -22.88 -2.16
CA HIS A 334 21.62 -23.07 -3.24
C HIS A 334 21.39 -24.33 -4.09
N GLY A 335 20.72 -25.35 -3.54
CA GLY A 335 20.35 -26.57 -4.28
C GLY A 335 18.93 -26.53 -4.83
N ASN A 336 18.22 -25.41 -4.71
CA ASN A 336 16.82 -25.29 -5.04
C ASN A 336 16.57 -24.24 -6.12
N GLU A 337 16.64 -24.65 -7.38
CA GLU A 337 16.44 -23.74 -8.50
C GLU A 337 15.00 -23.18 -8.56
N ASN A 338 14.02 -23.86 -7.96
CA ASN A 338 12.59 -23.52 -8.09
C ASN A 338 12.17 -22.23 -7.38
N ILE A 339 13.06 -21.65 -6.57
CA ILE A 339 12.78 -20.43 -5.80
C ILE A 339 13.41 -19.21 -6.44
N PHE A 340 14.20 -19.40 -7.50
CA PHE A 340 14.74 -18.34 -8.33
C PHE A 340 13.79 -18.09 -9.50
N LEU A 341 13.72 -16.83 -9.94
CA LEU A 341 12.98 -16.44 -11.14
C LEU A 341 13.60 -17.15 -12.36
N GLN A 342 12.77 -17.85 -13.11
CA GLN A 342 13.18 -18.52 -14.34
C GLN A 342 12.31 -18.06 -15.52
N GLU A 343 12.78 -18.31 -16.74
CA GLU A 343 12.03 -17.98 -17.95
C GLU A 343 10.64 -18.63 -17.98
N LYS A 344 10.48 -19.84 -17.43
CA LYS A 344 9.18 -20.52 -17.30
C LYS A 344 8.17 -19.84 -16.38
N ASP A 345 8.63 -18.92 -15.52
CA ASP A 345 7.76 -18.16 -14.61
C ASP A 345 7.23 -16.87 -15.27
N LEU A 346 7.87 -16.45 -16.37
CA LEU A 346 7.42 -15.32 -17.19
C LEU A 346 6.34 -15.80 -18.17
N ILE A 347 5.35 -14.95 -18.41
CA ILE A 347 4.24 -15.24 -19.33
C ILE A 347 4.32 -14.38 -20.59
N ASP A 348 3.57 -14.72 -21.64
CA ASP A 348 3.66 -14.01 -22.93
C ASP A 348 3.32 -12.52 -22.83
N SER A 349 2.46 -12.13 -21.89
CA SER A 349 2.04 -10.75 -21.63
C SER A 349 3.01 -9.98 -20.71
N ASP A 350 4.11 -10.58 -20.28
CA ASP A 350 5.08 -9.92 -19.43
C ASP A 350 5.90 -8.86 -20.18
N SER A 351 6.36 -7.86 -19.42
CA SER A 351 7.34 -6.92 -19.94
C SER A 351 8.61 -7.65 -20.36
N LYS A 352 9.15 -7.27 -21.53
CA LYS A 352 10.43 -7.83 -22.02
C LYS A 352 11.60 -7.47 -21.11
N ASP A 353 11.50 -6.36 -20.37
CA ASP A 353 12.50 -5.95 -19.38
C ASP A 353 12.66 -7.00 -18.25
N ASN A 354 11.67 -7.87 -18.00
CA ASN A 354 11.75 -8.89 -16.96
C ASN A 354 12.90 -9.88 -17.14
N TRP A 355 13.30 -10.16 -18.39
CA TRP A 355 14.38 -11.13 -18.66
C TRP A 355 15.71 -10.71 -18.03
N ARG A 356 15.93 -9.41 -17.80
CA ARG A 356 17.15 -8.93 -17.12
C ARG A 356 17.18 -9.30 -15.63
N LEU A 357 16.04 -9.67 -15.05
CA LEU A 357 15.92 -9.99 -13.63
C LEU A 357 16.21 -11.47 -13.34
N ILE A 358 16.28 -12.31 -14.37
CA ILE A 358 16.60 -13.73 -14.24
C ILE A 358 18.05 -13.85 -13.75
N PRO A 359 18.28 -14.37 -12.53
CA PRO A 359 19.62 -14.54 -12.00
C PRO A 359 20.30 -15.79 -12.60
N PRO A 360 21.65 -15.87 -12.52
CA PRO A 360 22.30 -17.18 -12.60
C PRO A 360 21.81 -18.04 -11.43
N ILE A 361 21.37 -19.24 -11.74
CA ILE A 361 20.94 -20.22 -10.73
C ILE A 361 22.21 -20.72 -10.00
N PRO A 362 22.22 -20.75 -8.65
CA PRO A 362 23.38 -21.14 -7.85
C PRO A 362 23.90 -22.56 -8.10
#